data_AF-A0A0U2WL34-F1
#
_entry.id   AF-A0A0U2WL34-F1
#
_cell.length_a   1.000
_cell.length_b   1.000
_cell.length_c   1.000
_cell.angle_alpha   90.00
_cell.angle_beta   90.00
_cell.angle_gamma   90.00
#
_symmetry.space_group_name_H-M   'P 1'
#
loop_
_entity.id
_entity.type
_entity.pdbx_description
1 polymer ?
#
loop_
_entity_poly.entity_id
_entity_poly.type
_entity_poly.pdbx_seq_one_letter_code
_entity_poly.pdbx_strand_id
1 'polypeptide(L)'
;MHRLEKVGNILAEQTKKQKTVEQLKGNTAQKISEVLSLARNTVSEDLNKLLTNQEAIRVKSRPVLFFSRQELEKQYSCVFDEQVTVFNHQSRNSRYKIDDVKTLLGMIKNTLEK
;
A
#
# COMPACT_ATOMS: atom_id res chain seq x y z
N MET A 1 -13.60 -7.78 17.93
CA MET A 1 -12.63 -7.37 16.89
C MET A 1 -12.86 -8.20 15.64
N HIS A 2 -13.28 -7.55 14.56
CA HIS A 2 -13.41 -8.20 13.26
C HIS A 2 -12.02 -8.51 12.68
N ARG A 3 -11.90 -9.64 11.96
CA ARG A 3 -10.66 -10.08 11.31
C ARG A 3 -10.07 -9.04 10.36
N LEU A 4 -10.94 -8.31 9.65
CA LEU A 4 -10.59 -7.22 8.74
C LEU A 4 -9.80 -6.12 9.45
N GLU A 5 -10.25 -5.70 10.64
CA GLU A 5 -9.57 -4.68 11.45
C GLU A 5 -8.17 -5.14 11.85
N LYS A 6 -7.99 -6.42 12.21
CA LYS A 6 -6.67 -6.96 12.54
C LYS A 6 -5.71 -6.88 11.34
N VAL A 7 -6.18 -7.24 10.15
CA VAL A 7 -5.39 -7.13 8.90
C VAL A 7 -5.02 -5.67 8.63
N GLY A 8 -5.98 -4.76 8.76
CA GLY A 8 -5.77 -3.33 8.59
C GLY A 8 -4.75 -2.76 9.59
N ASN A 9 -4.85 -3.16 10.86
CA ASN A 9 -3.93 -2.69 11.90
C ASN A 9 -2.50 -3.16 11.67
N ILE A 10 -2.29 -4.45 11.35
CA ILE A 10 -0.95 -4.96 10.99
C ILE A 10 -0.40 -4.23 9.76
N LEU A 11 -1.23 -4.00 8.74
CA LEU A 11 -0.82 -3.26 7.55
C LEU A 11 -0.39 -1.83 7.88
N ALA A 12 -1.16 -1.14 8.73
CA ALA A 12 -0.87 0.20 9.22
C ALA A 12 0.44 0.23 10.01
N GLU A 13 0.59 -0.64 11.01
CA GLU A 13 1.82 -0.72 11.81
C GLU A 13 3.06 -0.99 10.96
N GLN A 14 2.98 -1.90 10.00
CA GLN A 14 4.10 -2.20 9.12
C GLN A 14 4.40 -1.06 8.14
N THR A 15 3.38 -0.32 7.70
CA THR A 15 3.55 0.89 6.87
C THR A 15 4.17 2.02 7.68
N LYS A 16 3.76 2.20 8.94
CA LYS A 16 4.30 3.17 9.90
C LYS A 16 5.78 2.95 10.21
N LYS A 17 6.22 1.68 10.22
CA LYS A 17 7.63 1.33 10.41
C LYS A 17 8.51 1.78 9.24
N GLN A 18 7.94 1.98 8.06
CA GLN A 18 8.65 2.38 6.84
C GLN A 18 8.68 3.90 6.70
N LYS A 19 9.39 4.56 7.63
CA LYS A 19 9.39 6.02 7.82
C LYS A 19 10.00 6.80 6.67
N THR A 20 10.91 6.20 5.92
CA THR A 20 11.58 6.86 4.80
C THR A 20 11.18 6.22 3.49
N VAL A 21 11.18 7.06 2.47
CA VAL A 21 10.90 6.72 1.09
C VAL A 21 11.77 5.53 0.62
N GLU A 22 13.04 5.49 1.04
CA GLU A 22 13.98 4.40 0.72
C GLU A 22 13.69 3.09 1.48
N GLN A 23 12.97 3.16 2.60
CA GLN A 23 12.56 2.01 3.40
C GLN A 23 11.18 1.46 3.02
N LEU A 24 10.45 2.13 2.12
CA LEU A 24 9.17 1.64 1.61
C LEU A 24 9.40 0.36 0.79
N LYS A 25 9.20 -0.78 1.44
CA LYS A 25 9.27 -2.13 0.86
C LYS A 25 7.88 -2.75 0.66
N GLY A 26 6.86 -2.18 1.30
CA GLY A 26 5.49 -2.69 1.30
C GLY A 26 5.33 -4.02 2.03
N ASN A 27 4.08 -4.43 2.21
CA ASN A 27 3.75 -5.69 2.86
C ASN A 27 3.05 -6.63 1.91
N THR A 28 3.35 -7.92 2.03
CA THR A 28 2.67 -8.95 1.25
C THR A 28 1.58 -9.59 2.09
N ALA A 29 0.53 -10.09 1.41
CA ALA A 29 -0.50 -10.90 2.05
C ALA A 29 0.09 -12.12 2.79
N GLN A 30 1.23 -12.65 2.30
CA GLN A 30 1.97 -13.72 2.95
C GLN A 30 2.53 -13.29 4.31
N LYS A 31 3.23 -12.15 4.37
CA LYS A 31 3.82 -11.66 5.62
C LYS A 31 2.75 -11.40 6.70
N ILE A 32 1.62 -10.84 6.29
CA ILE A 32 0.50 -10.56 7.19
C ILE A 32 -0.18 -11.86 7.64
N SER A 33 -0.29 -12.84 6.74
CA SER A 33 -0.78 -14.20 7.05
C SER A 33 0.10 -14.90 8.09
N GLU A 34 1.42 -14.79 7.97
CA GLU A 34 2.37 -15.34 8.94
C GLU A 34 2.23 -14.68 10.32
N VAL A 35 2.06 -13.35 10.37
CA VAL A 35 1.90 -12.60 11.63
C VAL A 35 0.57 -12.92 12.32
N LEU A 36 -0.51 -13.07 11.56
CA LEU A 36 -1.84 -13.32 12.11
C LEU A 36 -2.17 -14.81 12.25
N SER A 37 -1.27 -15.72 11.84
CA SER A 37 -1.54 -17.16 11.70
C SER A 37 -2.84 -17.43 10.96
N LEU A 38 -3.10 -16.69 9.88
CA LEU A 38 -4.27 -16.82 9.02
C LEU A 38 -3.87 -17.37 7.66
N ALA A 39 -4.82 -17.94 6.92
CA ALA A 39 -4.56 -18.34 5.53
C ALA A 39 -4.30 -17.11 4.64
N ARG A 40 -3.30 -17.22 3.76
CA ARG A 40 -2.95 -16.17 2.79
C ARG A 40 -4.15 -15.71 1.95
N ASN A 41 -5.02 -16.63 1.55
CA ASN A 41 -6.21 -16.32 0.76
C ASN A 41 -7.16 -15.43 1.56
N THR A 42 -7.41 -15.77 2.82
CA THR A 42 -8.24 -14.98 3.73
C THR A 42 -7.69 -13.57 3.90
N VAL A 43 -6.38 -13.45 4.14
CA VAL A 43 -5.73 -12.14 4.26
C VAL A 43 -5.80 -11.36 2.94
N SER A 44 -5.66 -12.01 1.80
CA SER A 44 -5.81 -11.36 0.49
C SER A 44 -7.24 -10.85 0.25
N GLU A 45 -8.25 -11.59 0.69
CA GLU A 45 -9.65 -11.15 0.63
C GLU A 45 -9.89 -9.94 1.53
N ASP A 46 -9.37 -9.96 2.76
CA ASP A 46 -9.50 -8.83 3.68
C ASP A 46 -8.72 -7.60 3.17
N LEU A 47 -7.53 -7.77 2.60
CA LEU A 47 -6.79 -6.69 1.94
C LEU A 47 -7.55 -6.12 0.75
N ASN A 48 -8.24 -6.95 -0.03
CA ASN A 48 -9.10 -6.46 -1.12
C ASN A 48 -10.28 -5.64 -0.59
N LYS A 49 -10.88 -6.02 0.55
CA LYS A 49 -11.92 -5.18 1.18
C LYS A 49 -11.37 -3.83 1.62
N LEU A 50 -10.16 -3.79 2.19
CA LEU A 50 -9.49 -2.53 2.54
C LEU A 50 -9.19 -1.68 1.31
N LEU A 51 -8.90 -2.28 0.15
CA LEU A 51 -8.78 -1.56 -1.12
C LEU A 51 -10.12 -0.96 -1.56
N THR A 52 -11.20 -1.74 -1.50
CA THR A 52 -12.55 -1.26 -1.83
C THR A 52 -13.00 -0.12 -0.91
N ASN A 53 -12.66 -0.19 0.37
CA ASN A 53 -12.91 0.85 1.36
C ASN A 53 -11.95 2.04 1.25
N GLN A 54 -11.00 2.01 0.31
CA GLN A 54 -9.99 3.04 0.13
C GLN A 54 -9.04 3.23 1.32
N GLU A 55 -8.92 2.22 2.19
CA GLU A 55 -8.05 2.23 3.38
C GLU A 55 -6.63 1.71 3.08
N ALA A 56 -6.46 1.01 1.95
CA ALA A 56 -5.20 0.44 1.50
C ALA A 56 -4.82 0.89 0.08
N ILE A 57 -3.53 0.80 -0.23
CA ILE A 57 -2.96 1.00 -1.57
C ILE A 57 -2.28 -0.30 -2.00
N ARG A 58 -2.53 -0.73 -3.24
CA ARG A 58 -1.92 -1.94 -3.81
C ARG A 58 -0.91 -1.59 -4.88
N VAL A 59 0.29 -2.13 -4.71
CA VAL A 59 1.35 -2.09 -5.70
C VAL A 59 1.46 -3.46 -6.38
N LYS A 60 1.11 -3.60 -7.67
CA LYS A 60 1.26 -4.87 -8.41
C LYS A 60 2.71 -5.12 -8.82
N SER A 61 3.56 -5.26 -7.83
CA SER A 61 4.89 -5.86 -7.98
C SER A 61 4.79 -7.39 -7.87
N ARG A 62 5.91 -8.08 -8.11
CA ARG A 62 6.03 -9.54 -7.90
C ARG A 62 7.07 -9.74 -6.80
N PRO A 63 6.67 -9.99 -5.53
CA PRO A 63 5.30 -10.21 -5.03
C PRO A 63 4.45 -8.92 -4.91
N VAL A 64 3.12 -9.06 -4.85
CA VAL A 64 2.17 -7.94 -4.70
C VAL A 64 2.32 -7.32 -3.32
N LEU A 65 2.44 -5.99 -3.29
CA LEU A 65 2.64 -5.23 -2.06
C LEU A 65 1.41 -4.40 -1.73
N PHE A 66 1.21 -4.19 -0.44
CA PHE A 66 0.13 -3.41 0.13
C PHE A 66 0.71 -2.40 1.12
N PHE A 67 0.08 -1.24 1.17
CA PHE A 67 0.37 -0.17 2.12
C PHE A 67 -0.93 0.35 2.72
N SER A 68 -0.88 0.83 3.96
CA SER A 68 -2.00 1.57 4.53
C SER A 68 -2.02 2.97 3.91
N ARG A 69 -3.18 3.37 3.37
CA ARG A 69 -3.36 4.70 2.79
C ARG A 69 -3.19 5.77 3.86
N GLN A 70 -3.94 5.64 4.96
CA GLN A 70 -3.91 6.61 6.05
C GLN A 70 -2.51 6.83 6.62
N GLU A 71 -1.73 5.77 6.83
CA GLU A 71 -0.37 5.91 7.37
C GLU A 71 0.61 6.49 6.35
N LEU A 72 0.44 6.25 5.04
CA LEU A 72 1.24 6.91 4.02
C LEU A 72 0.89 8.40 3.92
N GLU A 73 -0.39 8.74 3.85
CA GLU A 73 -0.88 10.11 3.79
C GLU A 73 -0.40 10.92 5.00
N LYS A 74 -0.46 10.32 6.19
CA LYS A 74 0.03 10.93 7.44
C LYS A 74 1.55 11.08 7.49
N GLN A 75 2.30 10.07 7.05
CA GLN A 75 3.77 10.14 7.06
C GLN A 75 4.32 11.18 6.09
N TYR A 76 3.65 11.34 4.95
CA TYR A 76 4.14 12.16 3.85
C TYR A 76 3.33 13.43 3.60
N SER A 77 2.34 13.73 4.46
CA SER A 77 1.41 14.86 4.31
C SER A 77 0.86 14.99 2.89
N CYS A 78 0.46 13.87 2.30
CA CYS A 78 -0.07 13.79 0.94
C CYS A 78 -1.46 13.16 0.95
N VAL A 79 -2.23 13.35 -0.13
CA VAL A 79 -3.54 12.71 -0.32
C VAL A 79 -3.47 11.90 -1.60
N PHE A 80 -3.77 10.61 -1.52
CA PHE A 80 -3.92 9.76 -2.70
C PHE A 80 -5.36 9.86 -3.21
N ASP A 81 -5.61 9.74 -4.52
CA ASP A 81 -6.97 9.71 -5.07
C ASP A 81 -7.51 8.27 -5.17
N GLU A 82 -8.82 8.10 -5.40
CA GLU A 82 -9.68 6.97 -4.98
C GLU A 82 -9.16 5.56 -5.24
N GLN A 83 -8.31 5.32 -6.25
CA GLN A 83 -7.81 3.97 -6.54
C GLN A 83 -6.40 3.95 -7.13
N VAL A 84 -5.39 4.04 -6.26
CA VAL A 84 -4.00 3.78 -6.65
C VAL A 84 -3.78 2.26 -6.79
N THR A 85 -3.91 1.76 -8.02
CA THR A 85 -3.45 0.41 -8.41
C THR A 85 -2.26 0.52 -9.33
N VAL A 86 -1.12 0.01 -8.89
CA VAL A 86 0.12 0.02 -9.68
C VAL A 86 0.17 -1.15 -10.65
N PHE A 87 0.54 -0.96 -11.92
CA PHE A 87 0.73 -2.04 -12.90
C PHE A 87 2.15 -1.98 -13.50
N ASN A 88 2.78 -3.13 -13.70
CA ASN A 88 4.10 -3.22 -14.32
C ASN A 88 3.99 -3.50 -15.83
N HIS A 89 3.69 -2.50 -16.68
CA HIS A 89 4.10 -2.47 -18.10
C HIS A 89 3.88 -1.09 -18.77
N GLN A 90 4.91 -0.67 -19.51
CA GLN A 90 5.07 0.49 -20.39
C GLN A 90 3.77 1.02 -21.04
N SER A 91 3.32 2.22 -20.67
CA SER A 91 2.56 3.07 -21.60
C SER A 91 2.63 4.55 -21.25
N ARG A 92 2.93 5.35 -22.29
CA ARG A 92 2.95 6.80 -22.29
C ARG A 92 1.53 7.32 -22.01
N ASN A 93 1.47 8.36 -21.18
CA ASN A 93 0.38 9.33 -21.03
C ASN A 93 -0.66 9.18 -19.90
N SER A 94 -0.65 10.26 -19.12
CA SER A 94 -1.73 11.03 -18.48
C SER A 94 -2.29 10.60 -17.12
N ARG A 95 -2.08 11.54 -16.17
CA ARG A 95 -2.64 11.74 -14.83
C ARG A 95 -2.38 10.61 -13.83
N TYR A 96 -1.13 10.61 -13.35
CA TYR A 96 -0.54 9.80 -12.26
C TYR A 96 -1.02 8.35 -12.17
N LYS A 97 -0.52 7.55 -13.10
CA LYS A 97 -0.41 6.09 -12.96
C LYS A 97 0.86 5.83 -12.14
N ILE A 98 0.72 5.18 -10.99
CA ILE A 98 1.87 4.80 -10.16
C ILE A 98 2.31 3.43 -10.64
N ASP A 99 3.45 3.28 -11.31
CA ASP A 99 3.82 2.02 -11.99
C ASP A 99 4.85 1.17 -11.22
N ASP A 100 5.45 1.71 -10.16
CA ASP A 100 6.34 0.98 -9.26
C ASP A 100 6.34 1.62 -7.86
N VAL A 101 6.93 0.94 -6.85
CA VAL A 101 7.22 1.58 -5.56
C VAL A 101 7.98 2.88 -5.82
N LYS A 102 8.95 2.88 -6.74
CA LYS A 102 9.68 4.10 -7.15
C LYS A 102 8.79 5.24 -7.64
N THR A 103 7.66 4.96 -8.29
CA THR A 103 6.72 6.00 -8.71
C THR A 103 5.95 6.55 -7.51
N LEU A 104 5.58 5.69 -6.56
CA LEU A 104 4.98 6.11 -5.29
C LEU A 104 5.97 6.98 -4.50
N LEU A 105 7.25 6.59 -4.48
CA LEU A 105 8.35 7.37 -3.91
C LEU A 105 8.51 8.73 -4.62
N GLY A 106 8.46 8.74 -5.96
CA GLY A 106 8.57 9.95 -6.76
C GLY A 106 7.43 10.93 -6.52
N MET A 107 6.19 10.43 -6.40
CA MET A 107 5.04 11.28 -6.06
C MET A 107 5.16 11.87 -4.67
N ILE A 108 5.54 11.05 -3.68
CA ILE A 108 5.79 11.50 -2.32
C ILE A 108 6.89 12.58 -2.30
N LYS A 109 8.02 12.35 -2.99
CA LYS A 109 9.12 13.33 -3.06
C LYS A 109 8.67 14.64 -3.71
N ASN A 110 7.94 14.57 -4.83
CA ASN A 110 7.43 15.77 -5.50
C ASN A 110 6.45 16.58 -4.62
N THR A 111 5.66 15.90 -3.78
CA THR A 111 4.77 16.56 -2.81
C THR A 111 5.54 17.19 -1.64
N LEU A 112 6.65 16.60 -1.21
CA LEU A 112 7.49 17.12 -0.11
C LEU A 112 8.43 18.26 -0.54
N GLU A 113 8.75 18.38 -1.84
CA GLU A 113 9.65 19.41 -2.38
C GLU A 113 8.91 20.69 -2.84
N LYS A 114 7.61 20.81 -2.57
CA LYS A 114 6.81 22.04 -2.78
C LYS A 114 6.64 22.82 -1.48
#